data_AF-A0A3D0RRG4-F1
#
_entry.id   AF-A0A3D0RRG4-F1
#
_cell.length_a   1.000
_cell.length_b   1.000
_cell.length_c   1.000
_cell.angle_alpha   90.00
_cell.angle_beta   90.00
_cell.angle_gamma   90.00
#
_symmetry.space_group_name_H-M   'P 1'
#
loop_
_entity.id
_entity.type
_entity.pdbx_description
1 polymer ?
#
loop_
_entity_poly.entity_id
_entity_poly.type
_entity_poly.pdbx_seq_one_letter_code
_entity_poly.pdbx_strand_id
1 'polypeptide(L)' 'KPAEISENEIAYSDLILDLWVNAEGKQVVLDEDELNELNVDDDLKKKIYASLYELQDYFKSKNPPH' A
#
# COMPACT_ATOMS: atom_id res chain seq x y z
N LYS A 1 2.55 8.21 -2.77
CA LYS A 1 1.94 9.58 -2.70
C LYS A 1 0.46 9.44 -3.03
N PRO A 2 -0.46 10.26 -2.49
CA PRO A 2 -1.84 10.25 -2.93
C PRO A 2 -1.94 10.51 -4.43
N ALA A 3 -2.97 10.00 -5.09
CA ALA A 3 -3.21 10.29 -6.49
C ALA A 3 -3.46 11.79 -6.69
N GLU A 4 -2.83 12.37 -7.71
CA GLU A 4 -3.08 13.73 -8.17
C GLU A 4 -4.20 13.66 -9.21
N ILE A 5 -5.31 14.35 -8.93
CA ILE A 5 -6.52 14.32 -9.77
C ILE A 5 -6.69 15.71 -10.40
N SER A 6 -6.75 15.77 -11.72
CA SER A 6 -7.05 16.96 -12.52
C SER A 6 -8.26 16.72 -13.43
N GLU A 7 -8.72 17.75 -14.15
CA GLU A 7 -9.92 17.64 -15.01
C GLU A 7 -9.85 16.50 -16.03
N ASN A 8 -8.65 16.15 -16.49
CA ASN A 8 -8.44 15.17 -17.57
C ASN A 8 -7.50 14.01 -17.20
N GLU A 9 -6.95 13.99 -15.98
CA GLU A 9 -5.92 13.02 -15.61
C GLU A 9 -6.02 12.60 -14.14
N ILE A 10 -5.76 11.31 -13.90
CA ILE A 10 -5.46 10.76 -12.58
C ILE A 10 -4.03 10.23 -12.65
N ALA A 11 -3.11 10.88 -11.94
CA ALA A 11 -1.72 10.48 -11.87
C ALA A 11 -1.41 9.89 -10.49
N TYR A 12 -0.70 8.77 -10.45
CA TYR A 12 -0.20 8.18 -9.22
C TYR A 12 1.21 7.65 -9.43
N SER A 13 2.03 7.73 -8.39
CA SER A 13 3.32 7.06 -8.35
C SER A 13 3.14 5.74 -7.63
N ASP A 14 3.44 4.65 -8.33
CA ASP A 14 3.58 3.36 -7.70
C ASP A 14 4.74 3.40 -6.69
N LEU A 15 4.50 2.83 -5.51
CA LEU A 15 5.48 2.76 -4.44
C LEU A 15 6.19 1.43 -4.41
N ILE A 16 5.89 0.54 -5.37
CA ILE A 16 6.47 -0.79 -5.53
C ILE A 16 6.08 -1.75 -4.39
N LEU A 17 5.55 -1.24 -3.28
CA LEU A 17 5.11 -2.00 -2.12
C LEU A 17 3.70 -2.59 -2.32
N ASP A 18 3.62 -3.91 -2.26
CA ASP A 18 2.37 -4.66 -2.45
C ASP A 18 1.85 -5.32 -1.17
N LEU A 19 0.52 -5.42 -1.06
CA LEU A 19 -0.16 -6.20 -0.02
C LEU A 19 -0.93 -7.35 -0.65
N TRP A 20 -0.41 -8.56 -0.51
CA TRP A 20 -1.09 -9.78 -0.94
C TRP A 20 -2.01 -10.30 0.16
N VAL A 21 -3.28 -10.57 -0.19
CA VAL A 21 -4.29 -11.11 0.73
C VAL A 21 -4.85 -12.41 0.14
N ASN A 22 -4.79 -13.51 0.90
CA ASN A 22 -5.36 -14.79 0.47
C ASN A 22 -6.86 -14.91 0.78
N ALA A 23 -7.50 -15.97 0.28
CA ALA A 23 -8.93 -16.23 0.50
C ALA A 23 -9.31 -16.47 1.98
N GLU A 24 -8.36 -16.77 2.84
CA GLU A 24 -8.56 -16.93 4.29
C GLU A 24 -8.32 -15.61 5.06
N GLY A 25 -8.02 -14.51 4.35
CA GLY A 25 -7.71 -13.21 4.93
C GLY A 25 -6.29 -13.08 5.49
N LYS A 26 -5.40 -14.06 5.26
CA LYS A 26 -3.98 -13.94 5.57
C LYS A 26 -3.35 -12.88 4.66
N GLN A 27 -2.55 -12.01 5.26
CA GLN A 27 -1.91 -10.89 4.59
C GLN A 27 -0.39 -11.08 4.57
N VAL A 28 0.26 -10.72 3.45
CA VAL A 28 1.71 -10.72 3.27
C VAL A 28 2.10 -9.42 2.57
N VAL A 29 3.05 -8.69 3.14
CA VAL A 29 3.66 -7.52 2.50
C VAL A 29 4.77 -8.01 1.58
N LEU A 30 4.82 -7.49 0.36
CA LEU A 30 5.81 -7.82 -0.66
C LEU A 30 6.65 -6.58 -0.99
N ASP A 31 7.86 -6.82 -1.51
CA ASP A 31 8.74 -5.81 -2.12
C ASP A 31 9.18 -4.68 -1.16
N GLU A 32 9.31 -5.01 0.14
CA GLU A 32 9.84 -4.09 1.16
C GLU A 32 11.30 -3.71 0.89
N ASP A 33 12.08 -4.61 0.32
CA ASP A 33 13.46 -4.37 -0.12
C ASP A 33 13.52 -3.35 -1.25
N GLU A 34 12.64 -3.45 -2.25
CA GLU A 34 12.57 -2.48 -3.37
C GLU A 34 12.19 -1.07 -2.88
N LEU A 35 11.26 -0.97 -1.91
CA LEU A 35 10.96 0.31 -1.24
C LEU A 35 12.18 0.89 -0.50
N ASN A 36 13.01 0.05 0.11
CA ASN A 36 14.23 0.49 0.77
C ASN A 36 15.28 1.00 -0.23
N GLU A 37 15.31 0.44 -1.45
CA GLU A 37 16.21 0.86 -2.53
C GLU A 37 15.80 2.19 -3.19
N LEU A 38 14.50 2.52 -3.17
CA LEU A 38 13.97 3.79 -3.70
C LEU A 38 14.51 5.06 -2.99
N ASN A 39 15.20 4.92 -1.85
CA ASN A 39 15.79 6.01 -1.06
C ASN A 39 14.82 7.20 -0.83
N VAL A 40 13.55 6.87 -0.53
CA VAL A 40 12.53 7.85 -0.16
C VAL A 40 12.86 8.49 1.18
N ASP A 41 12.47 9.75 1.38
CA ASP A 41 12.67 10.43 2.65
C ASP A 41 11.90 9.75 3.80
N ASP A 42 12.39 9.94 5.03
CA ASP A 42 11.83 9.27 6.22
C ASP A 42 10.36 9.63 6.48
N ASP A 43 9.92 10.83 6.12
CA ASP A 43 8.54 11.26 6.34
C ASP A 43 7.60 10.65 5.30
N LEU A 44 8.06 10.51 4.05
CA LEU A 44 7.36 9.76 3.02
C LEU A 44 7.31 8.28 3.41
N LYS A 45 8.42 7.68 3.86
CA LYS A 45 8.46 6.28 4.31
C LYS A 45 7.46 6.00 5.44
N LYS A 46 7.37 6.87 6.45
CA LYS A 46 6.36 6.77 7.52
C LYS A 46 4.93 6.80 6.96
N LYS A 47 4.64 7.69 6.00
CA LYS A 47 3.31 7.77 5.37
C LYS A 47 2.97 6.49 4.59
N ILE A 48 3.95 5.92 3.89
CA ILE A 48 3.78 4.66 3.15
C ILE A 48 3.37 3.54 4.10
N TYR A 49 4.13 3.33 5.18
CA TYR A 49 3.80 2.30 6.16
C TYR A 49 2.48 2.58 6.89
N ALA A 50 2.16 3.83 7.21
CA ALA A 50 0.88 4.18 7.82
C ALA A 50 -0.30 3.80 6.90
N SER A 51 -0.24 4.16 5.61
CA SER A 51 -1.26 3.78 4.64
C SER A 51 -1.35 2.27 4.42
N LEU A 52 -0.22 1.55 4.46
CA LEU A 52 -0.21 0.09 4.43
C LEU A 52 -0.95 -0.50 5.64
N TYR A 53 -0.71 0.00 6.85
CA TYR A 53 -1.42 -0.46 8.05
C TYR A 53 -2.93 -0.20 7.97
N GLU A 54 -3.34 0.97 7.49
CA GLU A 54 -4.76 1.28 7.25
C GLU A 54 -5.40 0.29 6.26
N LEU A 55 -4.68 -0.07 5.19
CA LEU A 55 -5.13 -1.05 4.20
C LEU A 55 -5.24 -2.46 4.80
N GLN A 56 -4.24 -2.88 5.59
CA GLN A 56 -4.26 -4.15 6.31
C GLN A 56 -5.46 -4.26 7.25
N ASP A 57 -5.74 -3.20 8.01
CA ASP A 57 -6.90 -3.15 8.92
C ASP A 57 -8.22 -3.13 8.16
N TYR A 58 -8.29 -2.45 7.01
CA TYR A 58 -9.44 -2.49 6.12
C TYR A 58 -9.76 -3.94 5.70
N PHE A 59 -8.77 -4.71 5.25
CA PHE A 59 -9.00 -6.09 4.84
C PHE A 59 -9.32 -7.04 6.00
N LYS A 60 -8.85 -6.79 7.22
CA LYS A 60 -9.29 -7.55 8.41
C LYS A 60 -10.80 -7.40 8.66
N SER A 61 -11.37 -6.24 8.35
CA SER A 61 -12.81 -5.99 8.49
C SER A 61 -13.66 -6.60 7.37
N LYS A 62 -13.02 -7.09 6.30
CA LYS A 62 -13.67 -7.70 5.13
C LYS A 62 -13.39 -9.20 5.15
N ASN A 63 -14.22 -9.97 5.86
CA ASN A 63 -14.19 -11.42 5.76
C ASN A 63 -14.46 -11.83 4.31
N PRO A 64 -13.52 -12.52 3.62
CA PRO A 64 -13.83 -13.14 2.34
C PRO A 64 -14.93 -14.18 2.57
N PRO A 65 -15.97 -14.25 1.71
CA PRO A 65 -17.01 -15.27 1.86
C PRO A 65 -16.36 -16.66 1.77
N HIS A 66 -16.64 -17.49 2.78
CA HIS A 66 -16.26 -18.90 2.84
C HIS A 66 -17.02 -19.74 1.81
#